data_AF-A0A916U5K5-F1
#
_entry.id   AF-A0A916U5K5-F1
#
_cell.length_a   1.000
_cell.length_b   1.000
_cell.length_c   1.000
_cell.angle_alpha   90.00
_cell.angle_beta   90.00
_cell.angle_gamma   90.00
#
_symmetry.space_group_name_H-M   'P 1'
#
loop_
_entity.id
_entity.type
_entity.pdbx_description
1 polymer ?
#
loop_
_entity_poly.entity_id
_entity_poly.type
_entity_poly.pdbx_seq_one_letter_code
_entity_poly.pdbx_strand_id
1 'polypeptide(L)' 'MSDKAAEFVETWISNNVHTLFRDPAPAETDAQRLVSACLAEAEADGLSRTTIEATFGDLTTRMSGALELVRAC' A
#
# COMPACT_ATOMS: atom_id res chain seq x y z
N MET A 1 12.39 3.64 13.85
CA MET A 1 11.75 2.95 12.71
C MET A 1 11.46 1.52 13.13
N SER A 2 10.31 0.96 12.76
CA SER A 2 10.05 -0.47 12.96
C SER A 2 10.28 -1.14 11.61
N ASP A 3 11.44 -1.78 11.42
CA ASP A 3 11.81 -2.47 10.17
C ASP A 3 10.69 -3.40 9.68
N LYS A 4 9.94 -4.01 10.60
CA LYS A 4 8.81 -4.89 10.29
C LYS A 4 7.69 -4.19 9.51
N ALA A 5 7.32 -2.96 9.87
CA ALA A 5 6.27 -2.23 9.18
C ALA A 5 6.71 -1.83 7.76
N ALA A 6 7.99 -1.47 7.61
CA ALA A 6 8.56 -1.13 6.32
C ALA A 6 8.56 -2.33 5.37
N GLU A 7 9.13 -3.44 5.82
CA GLU A 7 9.21 -4.70 5.07
C GLU A 7 7.83 -5.23 4.68
N PHE A 8 6.85 -5.17 5.59
CA PHE A 8 5.49 -5.60 5.32
C PHE A 8 4.88 -4.82 4.16
N VAL A 9 4.89 -3.48 4.21
CA VAL A 9 4.25 -2.64 3.20
C VAL A 9 4.94 -2.78 1.84
N GLU A 10 6.28 -2.85 1.79
CA GLU A 10 7.00 -3.00 0.52
C GLU A 10 6.77 -4.37 -0.13
N THR A 11 6.74 -5.42 0.69
CA THR A 11 6.38 -6.78 0.23
C THR A 11 4.94 -6.83 -0.26
N TRP A 12 4.03 -6.22 0.49
CA TRP A 12 2.62 -6.18 0.14
C TRP A 12 2.37 -5.43 -1.16
N ILE A 13 2.98 -4.26 -1.34
CA ILE A 13 2.91 -3.48 -2.58
C ILE A 13 3.41 -4.33 -3.75
N SER A 14 4.59 -4.94 -3.63
CA SER A 14 5.18 -5.76 -4.70
C SER A 14 4.29 -6.93 -5.11
N ASN A 15 3.58 -7.54 -4.16
CA ASN A 15 2.69 -8.67 -4.43
C ASN A 15 1.31 -8.24 -4.98
N ASN A 16 0.78 -7.09 -4.55
CA ASN A 16 -0.63 -6.72 -4.78
C ASN A 16 -0.85 -5.57 -5.78
N VAL A 17 0.16 -4.73 -6.03
CA VAL A 17 0.03 -3.58 -6.96
C VAL A 17 -0.25 -4.03 -8.40
N HIS A 18 0.29 -5.19 -8.80
CA HIS A 18 0.09 -5.75 -10.13
C HIS A 18 -1.29 -6.38 -10.34
N THR A 19 -1.91 -6.92 -9.28
CA THR A 19 -3.23 -7.54 -9.36
C THR A 19 -4.37 -6.54 -9.54
N LEU A 20 -4.23 -5.35 -8.96
CA LEU A 20 -5.25 -4.29 -9.04
C LEU A 20 -5.17 -3.48 -10.33
N PHE A 21 -4.08 -3.65 -11.08
CA PHE A 21 -3.84 -3.02 -12.36
C PHE A 21 -4.76 -3.47 -13.50
N ARG A 22 -5.52 -4.55 -13.27
CA ARG A 22 -6.42 -5.11 -14.28
C ARG A 22 -7.68 -4.26 -14.50
N ASP A 23 -8.00 -3.33 -13.60
CA ASP A 23 -9.22 -2.52 -13.66
C ASP A 23 -8.88 -1.03 -13.93
N PRO A 24 -9.50 -0.38 -14.94
CA PRO A 24 -9.22 1.02 -15.28
C PRO A 24 -9.99 1.97 -14.35
N ALA A 25 -9.78 1.86 -13.04
CA ALA A 25 -10.34 2.79 -12.08
C ALA A 25 -9.47 4.07 -11.96
N PRO A 26 -10.04 5.17 -11.45
CA PRO A 26 -9.27 6.38 -11.15
C PRO A 26 -8.15 6.04 -10.16
N ALA A 27 -6.94 6.58 -10.39
CA ALA A 27 -5.76 6.28 -9.57
C ALA A 27 -6.00 6.47 -8.07
N GLU A 28 -6.77 7.50 -7.70
CA GLU A 28 -7.15 7.79 -6.31
C GLU A 28 -8.05 6.69 -5.71
N THR A 29 -8.96 6.13 -6.50
CA THR A 29 -9.84 5.04 -6.06
C THR A 29 -9.06 3.74 -5.89
N ASP A 30 -8.07 3.47 -6.74
CA ASP A 30 -7.19 2.31 -6.61
C ASP A 30 -6.25 2.45 -5.41
N ALA A 31 -5.69 3.63 -5.18
CA ALA A 31 -4.83 3.89 -4.03
C ALA A 31 -5.59 3.71 -2.71
N GLN A 32 -6.82 4.21 -2.60
CA GLN A 32 -7.65 4.00 -1.40
C GLN A 32 -7.97 2.52 -1.17
N ARG A 33 -8.30 1.77 -2.23
CA ARG A 33 -8.52 0.31 -2.12
C ARG A 33 -7.26 -0.42 -1.66
N LEU A 34 -6.10 -0.07 -2.21
CA LEU A 34 -4.80 -0.61 -1.79
C LEU A 34 -4.52 -0.30 -0.33
N VAL A 35 -4.74 0.93 0.11
CA VAL A 35 -4.57 1.33 1.51
C VAL A 35 -5.46 0.49 2.41
N SER A 36 -6.77 0.38 2.10
CA SER A 36 -7.69 -0.41 2.91
C SER A 36 -7.30 -1.89 2.97
N ALA A 37 -6.89 -2.49 1.85
CA ALA A 37 -6.47 -3.89 1.81
C ALA A 37 -5.15 -4.11 2.57
N CYS A 38 -4.15 -3.24 2.35
CA CYS A 38 -2.88 -3.28 3.05
C CYS A 38 -3.07 -3.14 4.56
N LEU A 39 -3.93 -2.24 5.02
CA LEU A 39 -4.20 -2.06 6.45
C LEU A 39 -4.91 -3.27 7.05
N ALA A 40 -5.89 -3.85 6.35
CA ALA A 40 -6.59 -5.04 6.83
C ALA A 40 -5.65 -6.25 7.02
N GLU A 41 -4.73 -6.47 6.08
CA GLU A 41 -3.72 -7.54 6.21
C GLU A 41 -2.65 -7.20 7.24
N ALA A 42 -2.27 -5.93 7.37
CA ALA A 42 -1.32 -5.51 8.39
C ALA A 42 -1.89 -5.71 9.81
N GLU A 43 -3.16 -5.38 10.03
CA GLU A 43 -3.84 -5.64 11.29
C GLU A 43 -3.89 -7.14 11.62
N ALA A 44 -4.09 -8.00 10.60
CA ALA A 44 -4.00 -9.45 10.76
C ALA A 44 -2.59 -9.94 11.15
N ASP A 45 -1.53 -9.24 10.72
CA ASP A 45 -0.13 -9.51 11.09
C ASP A 45 0.30 -8.83 12.42
N GLY A 46 -0.63 -8.14 13.08
CA GLY A 46 -0.39 -7.43 14.35
C GLY A 46 0.28 -6.05 14.18
N LEU A 47 0.22 -5.47 12.99
CA LEU A 47 0.70 -4.13 12.68
C LEU A 47 -0.45 -3.13 12.67
N SER A 48 -0.46 -2.22 13.65
CA SER A 48 -1.47 -1.17 13.70
C SER A 48 -1.25 -0.12 12.61
N ARG A 49 -2.34 0.45 12.09
CA ARG A 49 -2.32 1.60 11.18
C ARG A 49 -1.37 2.71 11.65
N THR A 50 -1.41 3.06 12.93
CA THR A 50 -0.57 4.12 13.51
C THR A 50 0.92 3.81 13.39
N THR A 51 1.33 2.54 13.48
CA THR A 51 2.72 2.11 13.30
C THR A 51 3.17 2.27 11.85
N ILE A 52 2.28 1.98 10.92
CA ILE A 52 2.52 2.10 9.48
C ILE A 52 2.59 3.58 9.08
N GLU A 53 1.62 4.39 9.49
CA GLU A 53 1.61 5.84 9.25
C GLU A 53 2.78 6.55 9.94
N ALA A 54 3.23 6.09 11.11
CA ALA A 54 4.46 6.60 11.73
C ALA A 54 5.73 6.26 10.95
N THR A 55 5.70 5.22 10.09
CA THR A 55 6.84 4.77 9.30
C THR A 55 6.86 5.41 7.91
N PHE A 56 5.69 5.51 7.26
CA PHE A 56 5.55 5.96 5.87
C PHE A 56 4.93 7.35 5.72
N GLY A 57 4.40 7.92 6.79
CA GLY A 57 3.55 9.10 6.72
C GLY A 57 2.22 8.77 6.04
N ASP A 58 1.91 9.48 4.97
CA ASP A 58 0.68 9.29 4.20
C ASP A 58 0.79 8.05 3.30
N LEU A 59 0.24 6.92 3.78
CA LEU A 59 0.25 5.65 3.05
C LEU A 59 -0.47 5.77 1.70
N THR A 60 -1.48 6.63 1.59
CA THR A 60 -2.19 6.89 0.34
C THR A 60 -1.26 7.44 -0.74
N THR A 61 -0.44 8.45 -0.42
CA THR A 61 0.56 9.02 -1.33
C THR A 61 1.58 7.97 -1.77
N ARG A 62 2.01 7.10 -0.84
CA ARG A 62 2.93 5.98 -1.14
C ARG A 62 2.30 4.99 -2.14
N MET A 63 1.05 4.61 -1.93
CA MET A 63 0.30 3.68 -2.78
C MET A 63 0.00 4.28 -4.16
N SER A 64 -0.37 5.56 -4.23
CA SER A 64 -0.54 6.30 -5.49
C SER A 64 0.76 6.33 -6.29
N GLY A 65 1.89 6.65 -5.66
CA GLY A 65 3.19 6.65 -6.36
C GLY A 65 3.62 5.27 -6.86
N ALA A 66 3.32 4.21 -6.11
CA ALA A 66 3.56 2.84 -6.56
C ALA A 66 2.70 2.47 -7.77
N LEU A 67 1.42 2.88 -7.79
CA LEU A 67 0.54 2.71 -8.95
C LEU A 67 1.03 3.48 -10.16
N GLU A 68 1.47 4.74 -10.00
CA GLU A 68 2.01 5.54 -11.10
C GLU A 68 3.27 4.91 -11.71
N LEU A 69 4.17 4.37 -10.88
CA LEU A 69 5.35 3.63 -11.34
C LEU A 69 4.97 2.41 -12.19
N VAL A 70 3.95 1.66 -11.78
CA VAL A 70 3.46 0.50 -12.55
C VAL A 70 2.71 0.96 -13.81
N ARG A 71 2.07 2.13 -13.83
CA ARG A 71 1.45 2.77 -15.03
C ARG A 71 2.44 3.29 -16.04
N ALA A 72 3.67 3.57 -15.62
CA ALA A 72 4.73 4.02 -16.49
C ALA A 72 5.55 2.89 -17.14
N CYS A 73 5.31 1.62 -16.77
CA CYS A 73 5.98 0.43 -17.30
C CYS A 73 5.12 -0.30 -18.34
#